data_AF-A0A7S1Z8D7-F1
#
_entry.id   AF-A0A7S1Z8D7-F1
#
_cell.length_a   1.000
_cell.length_b   1.000
_cell.length_c   1.000
_cell.angle_alpha   90.00
_cell.angle_beta   90.00
_cell.angle_gamma   90.00
#
_symmetry.space_group_name_H-M   'P 1'
#
loop_
_entity.id
_entity.type
_entity.pdbx_description
1 polymer ?
#
loop_
_entity_poly.entity_id
_entity_poly.type
_entity_poly.pdbx_seq_one_letter_code
_entity_poly.pdbx_strand_id
1 'polypeptide(L)'
;SSMVLCPATNAILINHCSSRQVWEGECGENGPNAEYRWSSWDPDTSDWLQMSLEEISQKEGRGLSLDIYATRDIQEGEEIFIDYGEEWEEAWKRHVHDWIAPEE
;
A
#
# COMPACT_ATOMS: atom_id res chain seq x y z
N SER A 1 -8.01 11.37 -20.97
CA SER A 1 -8.46 9.98 -20.85
C SER A 1 -8.10 9.49 -19.46
N SER A 2 -9.01 8.82 -18.75
CA SER A 2 -8.75 8.15 -17.47
C SER A 2 -8.93 6.65 -17.65
N MET A 3 -8.01 5.87 -17.10
CA MET A 3 -8.09 4.41 -17.05
C MET A 3 -8.05 4.00 -15.59
N VAL A 4 -8.94 3.07 -15.20
CA VAL A 4 -8.93 2.48 -13.85
C VAL A 4 -8.33 1.09 -13.97
N LEU A 5 -7.16 0.91 -13.37
CA LEU A 5 -6.53 -0.39 -13.21
C LEU A 5 -6.99 -0.96 -11.87
N CYS A 6 -7.81 -2.01 -11.91
CA CYS A 6 -8.21 -2.74 -10.72
C CYS A 6 -7.19 -3.85 -10.45
N PRO A 7 -6.37 -3.76 -9.40
CA PRO A 7 -5.45 -4.84 -9.07
C PRO A 7 -6.26 -6.09 -8.72
N ALA A 8 -6.01 -7.19 -9.41
CA ALA A 8 -6.51 -8.51 -9.02
C ALA A 8 -5.63 -9.05 -7.89
N THR A 9 -5.76 -8.46 -6.70
CA THR A 9 -5.04 -8.94 -5.50
C THR A 9 -5.98 -9.76 -4.65
N ASN A 10 -5.42 -10.79 -3.99
CA ASN A 10 -6.00 -11.24 -2.74
C ASN A 10 -5.84 -10.07 -1.76
N ALA A 11 -6.91 -9.64 -1.08
CA ALA A 11 -6.87 -8.48 -0.20
C ALA A 11 -5.64 -8.54 0.73
N ILE A 12 -4.75 -7.56 0.61
CA ILE A 12 -3.58 -7.42 1.45
C ILE A 12 -4.01 -6.57 2.65
N LEU A 13 -4.12 -7.21 3.82
CA LEU A 13 -4.54 -6.60 5.07
C LEU A 13 -3.32 -6.42 5.99
N ILE A 14 -2.39 -5.54 5.61
CA ILE A 14 -1.21 -5.20 6.42
C ILE A 14 -1.45 -3.86 7.07
N ASN A 15 -1.30 -3.75 8.39
CA ASN A 15 -1.66 -2.54 9.11
C ASN A 15 -0.73 -1.36 8.81
N HIS A 16 -1.31 -0.17 8.95
CA HIS A 16 -0.57 1.08 8.87
C HIS A 16 0.29 1.30 10.12
N CYS A 17 1.52 1.75 9.93
CA CYS A 17 2.24 2.49 10.95
C CYS A 17 3.25 3.47 10.32
N SER A 18 3.67 4.50 11.04
CA SER A 18 4.49 5.60 10.51
C SER A 18 5.40 6.19 11.58
N SER A 19 6.59 6.64 11.16
CA SER A 19 7.53 7.36 12.03
C SER A 19 7.25 8.86 12.11
N ARG A 20 6.30 9.39 11.31
CA ARG A 20 5.96 10.82 11.32
C ARG A 20 5.16 11.23 12.55
N GLN A 21 4.52 10.27 13.23
CA GLN A 21 3.58 10.53 14.30
C GLN A 21 3.65 9.46 15.38
N VAL A 22 3.51 9.88 16.63
CA VAL A 22 3.36 8.98 17.77
C VAL A 22 1.88 8.69 17.93
N TRP A 23 1.41 7.56 17.40
CA TRP A 23 0.02 7.09 17.56
C TRP A 23 -0.08 6.08 18.72
N GLU A 24 -1.21 6.05 19.44
CA GLU A 24 -1.55 4.94 20.33
C GLU A 24 -1.90 3.69 19.48
N GLY A 25 -0.91 2.83 19.24
CA GLY A 25 -1.02 1.61 18.39
C GLY A 25 0.30 1.25 17.72
N GLU A 26 1.40 1.48 18.44
CA GLU A 26 2.73 1.78 17.91
C GLU A 26 3.38 0.67 17.08
N CYS A 27 4.12 1.10 16.06
CA CYS A 27 5.18 0.37 15.34
C CYS A 27 6.28 -0.27 16.24
N GLY A 28 6.18 -0.09 17.56
CA GLY A 28 7.34 -0.03 18.46
C GLY A 28 8.31 1.10 18.08
N GLU A 29 9.51 1.06 18.65
CA GLU A 29 10.57 2.07 18.43
C GLU A 29 11.13 2.06 16.99
N ASN A 30 10.91 0.98 16.24
CA ASN A 30 11.62 0.73 14.98
C ASN A 30 10.86 1.20 13.72
N GLY A 31 9.63 1.71 13.88
CA GLY A 31 8.82 2.14 12.75
C GLY A 31 8.34 0.99 11.84
N PRO A 32 7.74 1.33 10.68
CA PRO A 32 7.28 0.35 9.71
C PRO A 32 8.45 -0.49 9.16
N ASN A 33 8.17 -1.74 8.80
CA ASN A 33 9.20 -2.72 8.44
C ASN A 33 9.00 -3.35 7.06
N ALA A 34 7.99 -2.90 6.32
CA ALA A 34 7.73 -3.32 4.95
C ALA A 34 7.27 -2.16 4.07
N GLU A 35 7.47 -2.32 2.77
CA GLU A 35 7.09 -1.35 1.74
C GLU A 35 6.61 -2.05 0.45
N TYR A 36 5.87 -1.31 -0.37
CA TYR A 36 5.52 -1.73 -1.73
C TYR A 36 6.60 -1.39 -2.73
N ARG A 37 6.75 -2.26 -3.74
CA ARG A 37 7.49 -1.95 -4.97
C ARG A 37 6.86 -2.64 -6.16
N TRP A 38 7.13 -2.14 -7.35
CA TRP A 38 6.88 -2.91 -8.56
C TRP A 38 7.71 -4.20 -8.55
N SER A 39 7.07 -5.30 -8.93
CA SER A 39 7.75 -6.59 -8.97
C SER A 39 8.93 -6.57 -9.92
N SER A 40 10.09 -7.01 -9.44
CA SER A 40 11.30 -7.12 -10.28
C SER A 40 11.46 -8.50 -10.92
N TRP A 41 10.66 -9.48 -10.50
CA TRP A 41 10.71 -10.86 -11.00
C TRP A 41 9.64 -11.13 -12.07
N ASP A 42 8.61 -10.29 -12.15
CA ASP A 42 7.56 -10.37 -13.15
C ASP A 42 7.93 -9.58 -14.42
N PRO A 43 8.27 -10.25 -15.54
CA PRO A 43 8.66 -9.56 -16.77
C PRO A 43 7.53 -8.71 -17.34
N ASP A 44 6.26 -9.13 -17.15
CA ASP A 44 5.10 -8.37 -17.66
C ASP A 44 5.00 -7.01 -16.98
N THR A 45 5.34 -6.93 -15.68
CA THR A 45 5.37 -5.65 -14.95
C THR A 45 6.36 -4.68 -15.57
N SER A 46 7.58 -5.14 -15.91
CA SER A 46 8.61 -4.29 -16.53
C SER A 46 8.18 -3.76 -17.90
N ASP A 47 7.50 -4.60 -18.69
CA ASP A 47 7.01 -4.22 -20.01
C ASP A 47 5.85 -3.23 -19.91
N TRP A 48 4.89 -3.49 -19.03
CA TRP A 48 3.70 -2.63 -18.86
C TRP A 48 4.04 -1.24 -18.31
N LEU A 49 5.04 -1.12 -17.44
CA LEU A 49 5.50 0.18 -16.93
C LEU A 49 6.06 1.11 -18.02
N GLN A 50 6.41 0.58 -19.19
CA GLN A 50 6.90 1.35 -20.34
C GLN A 50 5.79 1.68 -21.35
N MET A 51 4.58 1.14 -21.18
CA MET A 51 3.46 1.34 -22.09
C MET A 51 2.72 2.65 -21.81
N SER A 52 2.21 3.26 -22.87
CA SER A 52 1.21 4.32 -22.80
C SER A 52 -0.14 3.79 -22.31
N LEU A 53 -1.00 4.69 -21.83
CA LEU A 53 -2.37 4.33 -21.45
C LEU A 53 -3.18 3.74 -22.62
N GLU A 54 -2.91 4.15 -23.86
CA GLU A 54 -3.59 3.59 -25.03
C GLU A 54 -3.16 2.14 -25.26
N GLU A 55 -1.86 1.84 -25.14
CA GLU A 55 -1.33 0.47 -25.28
C GLU A 55 -1.86 -0.44 -24.17
N ILE A 56 -1.85 0.02 -22.91
CA ILE A 56 -2.39 -0.75 -21.78
C ILE A 56 -3.88 -1.05 -22.00
N SER A 57 -4.65 -0.14 -22.62
CA SER A 57 -6.09 -0.32 -22.83
C SER A 57 -6.43 -1.46 -23.78
N GLN A 58 -5.47 -1.88 -24.60
CA GLN A 58 -5.61 -2.95 -25.58
C GLN A 58 -5.04 -4.28 -25.08
N LYS A 59 -4.52 -4.33 -23.85
CA LYS A 59 -3.95 -5.53 -23.25
C LYS A 59 -4.99 -6.29 -22.42
N GLU A 60 -4.93 -7.61 -22.51
CA GLU A 60 -5.66 -8.52 -21.63
C GLU A 60 -4.68 -9.23 -20.70
N GLY A 61 -5.14 -9.62 -19.50
CA GLY A 61 -4.35 -10.39 -18.54
C GLY A 61 -3.87 -9.62 -17.32
N ARG A 62 -3.03 -10.28 -16.50
CA ARG A 62 -2.49 -9.75 -15.24
C ARG A 62 -1.17 -9.02 -15.54
N GLY A 63 -1.23 -7.71 -15.77
CA GLY A 63 -0.09 -6.94 -16.25
C GLY A 63 0.87 -6.39 -15.21
N LEU A 64 0.34 -5.82 -14.13
CA LEU A 64 1.14 -5.21 -13.08
C LEU A 64 1.10 -6.07 -11.81
N SER A 65 2.28 -6.37 -11.29
CA SER A 65 2.49 -7.04 -10.01
C SER A 65 3.15 -6.09 -9.01
N LEU A 66 2.62 -6.10 -7.78
CA LEU A 66 3.21 -5.42 -6.64
C LEU A 66 3.82 -6.45 -5.70
N ASP A 67 5.05 -6.21 -5.30
CA ASP A 67 5.71 -6.94 -4.23
C ASP A 67 5.60 -6.14 -2.94
N ILE A 68 5.55 -6.86 -1.81
CA ILE A 68 5.85 -6.32 -0.50
C ILE A 68 7.20 -6.86 -0.09
N TYR A 69 8.09 -5.98 0.32
CA TYR A 69 9.44 -6.36 0.74
C TYR A 69 9.76 -5.74 2.11
N ALA A 70 10.59 -6.44 2.87
CA ALA A 70 11.04 -5.95 4.17
C ALA A 70 12.10 -4.84 3.98
N THR A 71 11.99 -3.76 4.77
CA THR A 71 12.95 -2.64 4.77
C THR A 71 14.10 -2.85 5.76
N ARG A 72 13.95 -3.84 6.65
CA ARG A 72 14.94 -4.29 7.64
C ARG A 72 14.66 -5.73 8.02
N ASP A 73 15.56 -6.34 8.79
CA ASP A 73 15.30 -7.67 9.37
C ASP A 73 14.07 -7.61 10.29
N ILE A 74 13.16 -8.57 10.12
CA ILE A 74 11.92 -8.72 10.89
C ILE A 74 12.12 -9.89 11.85
N GLN A 75 11.92 -9.66 13.14
CA GLN A 75 12.10 -10.69 14.17
C GLN A 75 10.90 -11.64 14.24
N GLU A 76 11.10 -12.84 14.79
CA GLU A 76 10.00 -13.76 15.04
C GLU A 76 8.98 -13.13 16.00
N GLY A 77 7.70 -13.18 15.60
CA GLY A 77 6.59 -12.58 16.38
C GLY A 77 6.41 -11.07 16.18
N GLU A 78 7.24 -10.42 15.37
CA GLU A 78 7.04 -9.02 15.00
C GLU A 78 5.89 -8.86 13.98
N GLU A 79 5.00 -7.89 14.21
CA GLU A 79 3.95 -7.55 13.25
C GLU A 79 4.54 -6.82 12.03
N ILE A 80 3.99 -7.09 10.85
CA ILE A 80 4.38 -6.40 9.61
C ILE A 80 3.57 -5.12 9.50
N PHE A 81 4.28 -4.00 9.33
CA PHE A 81 3.67 -2.68 9.16
C PHE A 81 4.17 -2.02 7.89
N ILE A 82 3.24 -1.36 7.18
CA ILE A 82 3.55 -0.51 6.02
C ILE A 82 3.15 0.92 6.34
N ASP A 83 3.97 1.86 5.90
CA ASP A 83 3.59 3.26 5.88
C ASP A 83 2.63 3.55 4.72
N TYR A 84 1.41 3.98 5.03
CA TYR A 84 0.39 4.28 4.03
C TYR A 84 0.55 5.68 3.41
N GLY A 85 1.43 6.50 3.99
CA GLY A 85 1.71 7.86 3.54
C GLY A 85 0.92 8.94 4.29
N GLU A 86 1.42 10.17 4.18
CA GLU A 86 0.89 11.36 4.85
C GLU A 86 -0.57 11.67 4.46
N GLU A 87 -0.93 11.50 3.19
CA GLU A 87 -2.30 11.76 2.71
C GLU A 87 -3.33 10.88 3.42
N TRP A 88 -3.01 9.60 3.63
CA TRP A 88 -3.87 8.69 4.38
C TRP A 88 -3.96 9.11 5.85
N GLU A 89 -2.84 9.47 6.48
CA GLU A 89 -2.82 9.92 7.88
C GLU A 89 -3.68 11.18 8.09
N GLU A 90 -3.57 12.17 7.20
CA GLU A 90 -4.37 13.38 7.25
C GLU A 90 -5.86 13.09 7.07
N ALA A 91 -6.21 12.21 6.12
CA ALA A 91 -7.57 11.77 5.90
C ALA A 91 -8.12 11.02 7.12
N TRP A 92 -7.32 10.14 7.73
CA TRP A 92 -7.69 9.40 8.93
C TRP A 92 -7.90 10.31 10.14
N LYS A 93 -7.00 11.26 10.38
CA LYS A 93 -7.16 12.28 11.42
C LYS A 93 -8.45 13.08 11.26
N ARG A 94 -8.72 13.52 10.04
CA ARG A 94 -9.95 14.25 9.71
C ARG A 94 -11.17 13.39 9.98
N HIS A 95 -11.13 12.13 9.53
CA HIS A 95 -12.20 11.18 9.81
C HIS A 95 -12.44 11.03 11.31
N VAL A 96 -11.43 10.73 12.12
CA VAL A 96 -11.56 10.57 13.57
C VAL A 96 -12.08 11.84 14.25
N HIS A 97 -11.63 13.02 13.80
CA HIS A 97 -12.09 14.31 14.33
C HIS A 97 -13.55 14.62 13.98
N ASP A 98 -13.95 14.37 12.73
CA ASP A 98 -15.25 14.80 12.18
C ASP A 98 -16.32 13.70 12.28
N TRP A 99 -15.95 12.46 12.58
CA TRP A 99 -16.87 11.33 12.56
C TRP A 99 -17.88 11.40 13.71
N ILE A 100 -19.16 11.27 13.34
CA ILE A 100 -20.29 11.18 14.26
C ILE A 100 -20.93 9.81 14.04
N ALA A 101 -21.08 9.04 15.11
CA ALA A 101 -21.74 7.74 15.06
C ALA A 101 -23.19 7.90 14.54
N PRO A 102 -23.68 7.00 13.67
CA PRO A 102 -25.10 6.97 13.30
C PRO A 102 -25.98 6.77 14.54
N GLU A 103 -27.15 7.41 14.58
CA GLU A 103 -28.18 7.09 15.59
C GLU A 103 -28.69 5.66 15.36
N GLU A 104 -28.88 4.91 16.46
CA GLU A 104 -29.42 3.54 16.45
C GLU A 104 -30.91 3.47 16.05
#